data_AF-A0A6I9N838-F1
#
_entry.id   AF-A0A6I9N838-F1
#
_cell.length_a   1.000
_cell.length_b   1.000
_cell.length_c   1.000
_cell.angle_alpha   90.00
_cell.angle_beta   90.00
_cell.angle_gamma   90.00
#
_symmetry.space_group_name_H-M   'P 1'
#
loop_
_entity.id
_entity.type
_entity.pdbx_description
1 polymer ?
#
loop_
_entity_poly.entity_id
_entity_poly.type
_entity_poly.pdbx_seq_one_letter_code
_entity_poly.pdbx_strand_id
1 'polypeptide(L)'
;MIPQAGKQHLWEYFDIFGRLASWNLKNPGHVSEVYLIHLHASVYSLFHRLYGMYPCNFVSYLRSHYSMKENMETFEEVVKPMLEHVRIHPELVTGTKDHELDPTRWKKYEIHDIVIECAKVSLDPKEASCEEGYATMPENFYPQIHLRPQDCTSSPYTDLHSSYGSSSSTPFSTPRLPPPLSLPPFSGTQSSRSPQTSRRQ
;
A
#
# COMPACT_ATOMS: atom_id res chain seq x y z
N MET A 1 -3.39 9.85 10.77
CA MET A 1 -4.14 11.06 10.41
C MET A 1 -4.57 10.93 8.97
N ILE A 2 -5.87 11.06 8.65
CA ILE A 2 -6.32 11.10 7.24
C ILE A 2 -5.84 12.43 6.67
N PRO A 3 -5.09 12.47 5.56
CA PRO A 3 -4.68 13.72 4.96
C PRO A 3 -5.93 14.47 4.50
N GLN A 4 -6.33 15.48 5.28
CA GLN A 4 -7.27 16.50 4.82
C GLN A 4 -6.48 17.44 3.92
N ALA A 5 -6.13 16.96 2.74
CA ALA A 5 -5.40 17.73 1.75
C ALA A 5 -6.32 18.87 1.31
N GLY A 6 -6.06 20.09 1.79
CA GLY A 6 -6.71 21.27 1.23
C GLY A 6 -6.52 21.30 -0.29
N LYS A 7 -7.46 21.91 -1.03
CA LYS A 7 -7.53 21.85 -2.51
C LYS A 7 -6.17 22.02 -3.22
N GLN A 8 -5.25 22.79 -2.67
CA GLN A 8 -3.90 23.02 -3.22
C GLN A 8 -2.99 21.79 -3.18
N HIS A 9 -2.98 21.04 -2.07
CA HIS A 9 -2.08 19.89 -1.89
C HIS A 9 -2.50 18.69 -2.76
N LEU A 10 -3.79 18.60 -3.14
CA LEU A 10 -4.26 17.50 -3.98
C LEU A 10 -3.60 17.52 -5.37
N TRP A 11 -3.49 18.70 -5.99
CA TRP A 11 -2.84 18.84 -7.29
C TRP A 11 -1.36 18.49 -7.24
N GLU A 12 -0.68 18.81 -6.14
CA GLU A 12 0.71 18.41 -5.93
C GLU A 12 0.85 16.88 -5.91
N TYR A 13 -0.07 16.14 -5.28
CA TYR A 13 -0.05 14.68 -5.32
C TYR A 13 -0.25 14.12 -6.74
N PHE A 14 -1.11 14.76 -7.54
CA PHE A 14 -1.27 14.37 -8.95
C PHE A 14 -0.01 14.63 -9.77
N ASP A 15 0.62 15.79 -9.59
CA ASP A 15 1.87 16.12 -10.26
C ASP A 15 3.02 15.18 -9.85
N ILE A 16 3.09 14.82 -8.57
CA ILE A 16 4.03 13.81 -8.07
C ILE A 16 3.77 12.47 -8.75
N PHE A 17 2.51 12.03 -8.86
CA PHE A 17 2.15 10.81 -9.59
C PHE A 17 2.63 10.86 -11.04
N GLY A 18 2.33 11.93 -11.80
CA GLY A 18 2.73 12.05 -13.20
C GLY A 18 4.24 12.02 -13.40
N ARG A 19 4.99 12.70 -12.50
CA ARG A 19 6.46 12.67 -12.52
C ARG A 19 7.03 11.28 -12.22
N LEU A 20 6.50 10.59 -11.21
CA LEU A 20 6.93 9.24 -10.86
C LEU A 20 6.59 8.24 -11.97
N ALA A 21 5.42 8.34 -12.59
CA ALA A 21 5.03 7.52 -13.73
C ALA A 21 5.96 7.73 -14.93
N SER A 22 6.30 8.99 -15.24
CA SER A 22 7.24 9.29 -16.33
C SER A 22 8.64 8.77 -16.03
N TRP A 23 9.09 8.84 -14.77
CA TRP A 23 10.37 8.29 -14.36
C TRP A 23 10.40 6.76 -14.45
N ASN A 24 9.31 6.10 -14.07
CA ASN A 24 9.17 4.64 -14.16
C ASN A 24 9.34 4.13 -15.60
N LEU A 25 8.92 4.91 -16.60
CA LEU A 25 9.15 4.60 -18.01
C LEU A 25 10.57 4.95 -18.46
N LYS A 26 11.02 6.19 -18.19
CA LYS A 26 12.26 6.74 -18.77
C LYS A 26 13.54 6.10 -18.25
N ASN A 27 13.50 5.45 -17.08
CA ASN A 27 14.60 4.66 -16.50
C ASN A 27 15.99 5.27 -16.77
N PRO A 28 16.35 6.42 -16.18
CA PRO A 28 17.65 7.04 -16.38
C PRO A 28 18.70 6.02 -15.91
N GLY A 29 19.43 5.44 -16.87
CA GLY A 29 20.27 4.27 -16.66
C GLY A 29 21.23 4.42 -15.49
N HIS A 30 21.63 3.28 -14.91
CA HIS A 30 22.42 3.08 -13.66
C HIS A 30 21.62 2.83 -12.36
N VAL A 31 20.29 2.73 -12.43
CA VAL A 31 19.46 2.35 -11.26
C VAL A 31 19.29 0.83 -11.21
N SER A 32 19.48 0.23 -10.02
CA SER A 32 19.26 -1.21 -9.80
C SER A 32 17.80 -1.59 -10.09
N GLU A 33 17.60 -2.76 -10.71
CA GLU A 33 16.28 -3.30 -11.07
C GLU A 33 15.32 -3.39 -9.87
N VAL A 34 15.84 -3.73 -8.69
CA VAL A 34 15.05 -3.79 -7.44
C VAL A 34 14.37 -2.44 -7.15
N TYR A 35 15.07 -1.32 -7.37
CA TYR A 35 14.48 0.00 -7.16
C TYR A 35 13.41 0.33 -8.20
N LEU A 36 13.55 -0.15 -9.43
CA LEU A 36 12.53 0.03 -10.47
C LEU A 36 11.26 -0.74 -10.14
N ILE A 37 11.40 -1.95 -9.60
CA ILE A 37 10.27 -2.76 -9.10
C ILE A 37 9.55 -2.02 -7.95
N HIS A 38 10.30 -1.49 -6.98
CA HIS A 38 9.71 -0.72 -5.89
C HIS A 38 9.06 0.59 -6.37
N LEU A 39 9.65 1.26 -7.36
CA LEU A 39 9.06 2.45 -7.97
C LEU A 39 7.74 2.09 -8.66
N HIS A 40 7.72 1.03 -9.48
CA HIS A 40 6.50 0.56 -10.14
C HIS A 40 5.41 0.24 -9.13
N ALA A 41 5.72 -0.56 -8.10
CA ALA A 41 4.78 -0.88 -7.03
C ALA A 41 4.28 0.38 -6.29
N SER A 42 5.14 1.37 -6.07
CA SER A 42 4.78 2.63 -5.43
C SER A 42 3.85 3.48 -6.31
N VAL A 43 4.12 3.57 -7.62
CA VAL A 43 3.27 4.29 -8.58
C VAL A 43 1.91 3.60 -8.71
N TYR A 44 1.89 2.28 -8.84
CA TYR A 44 0.67 1.49 -8.89
C TYR A 44 -0.17 1.63 -7.62
N SER A 45 0.48 1.60 -6.46
CA SER A 45 -0.15 1.83 -5.18
C SER A 45 -0.75 3.23 -5.12
N LEU A 46 0.04 4.27 -5.44
CA LEU A 46 -0.40 5.66 -5.45
C LEU A 46 -1.59 5.88 -6.40
N PHE A 47 -1.56 5.30 -7.60
CA PHE A 47 -2.68 5.33 -8.55
C PHE A 47 -3.99 4.87 -7.90
N HIS A 48 -3.99 3.71 -7.23
CA HIS A 48 -5.18 3.17 -6.58
C HIS A 48 -5.72 4.10 -5.48
N ARG A 49 -4.84 4.73 -4.70
CA ARG A 49 -5.27 5.65 -3.63
C ARG A 49 -5.84 6.94 -4.23
N LEU A 50 -5.22 7.48 -5.28
CA LEU A 50 -5.73 8.68 -5.95
C LEU A 50 -7.04 8.42 -6.69
N TYR A 51 -7.16 7.29 -7.38
CA TYR A 51 -8.38 6.91 -8.10
C TYR A 51 -9.52 6.53 -7.16
N GLY A 52 -9.24 5.78 -6.09
CA GLY A 52 -10.24 5.42 -5.09
C GLY A 52 -10.71 6.60 -4.24
N MET A 53 -9.80 7.51 -3.87
CA MET A 53 -10.18 8.67 -3.06
C MET A 53 -10.73 9.83 -3.89
N TYR A 54 -10.20 10.10 -5.09
CA TYR A 54 -10.50 11.32 -5.85
C TYR A 54 -10.77 11.02 -7.34
N PRO A 55 -11.70 10.12 -7.67
CA PRO A 55 -11.89 9.63 -9.04
C PRO A 55 -12.17 10.75 -10.07
N CYS A 56 -13.05 11.71 -9.76
CA CYS A 56 -13.44 12.80 -10.64
C CYS A 56 -12.29 13.80 -10.85
N ASN A 57 -11.64 14.23 -9.77
CA ASN A 57 -10.49 15.14 -9.86
C ASN A 57 -9.30 14.47 -10.56
N PHE A 58 -9.01 13.20 -10.23
CA PHE A 58 -7.88 12.47 -10.79
C PHE A 58 -8.09 12.15 -12.28
N VAL A 59 -9.27 11.65 -12.70
CA VAL A 59 -9.57 11.44 -14.12
C VAL A 59 -9.49 12.75 -14.90
N SER A 60 -9.92 13.88 -14.31
CA SER A 60 -9.73 15.18 -14.95
C SER A 60 -8.26 15.55 -15.10
N TYR A 61 -7.43 15.28 -14.10
CA TYR A 61 -5.98 15.48 -14.17
C TYR A 61 -5.38 14.62 -15.29
N LEU A 62 -5.68 13.31 -15.31
CA LEU A 62 -5.18 12.37 -16.32
C LEU A 62 -5.50 12.89 -17.72
N ARG A 63 -6.75 13.32 -17.96
CA ARG A 63 -7.17 13.87 -19.26
C ARG A 63 -6.36 15.10 -19.67
N SER A 64 -6.13 16.04 -18.74
CA SER A 64 -5.37 17.26 -19.04
C SER A 64 -3.87 17.02 -19.20
N HIS A 65 -3.29 16.12 -18.41
CA HIS A 65 -1.86 15.88 -18.38
C HIS A 65 -1.40 15.03 -19.56
N TYR A 66 -2.15 13.97 -19.86
CA TYR A 66 -1.81 12.99 -20.90
C TYR A 66 -2.38 13.31 -22.28
N SER A 67 -3.17 14.38 -22.42
CA SER A 67 -3.48 14.93 -23.76
C SER A 67 -2.27 15.60 -24.42
N MET A 68 -1.24 15.93 -23.64
CA MET A 68 0.00 16.50 -24.15
C MET A 68 0.86 15.40 -24.78
N LYS A 69 1.31 15.62 -26.03
CA LYS A 69 2.06 14.63 -26.81
C LYS A 69 3.31 14.08 -26.09
N GLU A 70 3.98 14.91 -25.31
CA GLU A 70 5.18 14.54 -24.53
C GLU A 70 4.91 13.54 -23.39
N ASN A 71 3.65 13.44 -22.93
CA ASN A 71 3.26 12.52 -21.87
C ASN A 71 2.54 11.27 -22.41
N MET A 72 2.21 11.25 -23.71
CA MET A 72 1.38 10.20 -24.32
C MET A 72 2.01 8.80 -24.21
N GLU A 73 3.33 8.70 -24.33
CA GLU A 73 4.05 7.43 -24.15
C GLU A 73 3.92 6.91 -22.70
N THR A 74 4.06 7.80 -21.71
CA THR A 74 3.84 7.45 -20.31
C THR A 74 2.39 7.00 -20.05
N PHE A 75 1.42 7.59 -20.75
CA PHE A 75 0.04 7.14 -20.66
C PHE A 75 -0.12 5.71 -21.17
N GLU A 76 0.31 5.42 -22.39
CA GLU A 76 0.12 4.12 -23.04
C GLU A 76 0.84 2.98 -22.28
N GLU A 77 2.06 3.22 -21.80
CA GLU A 77 2.89 2.16 -21.19
C GLU A 77 2.68 1.99 -19.68
N VAL A 78 2.24 3.05 -18.97
CA VAL A 78 2.14 3.03 -17.50
C VAL A 78 0.70 3.20 -17.02
N VAL A 79 0.03 4.27 -17.45
CA VAL A 79 -1.27 4.64 -16.86
C VAL A 79 -2.43 3.84 -17.44
N LYS A 80 -2.43 3.59 -18.75
CA LYS A 80 -3.47 2.82 -19.42
C LYS A 80 -3.56 1.39 -18.90
N PRO A 81 -2.45 0.64 -18.73
CA PRO A 81 -2.50 -0.66 -18.05
C PRO A 81 -3.10 -0.57 -16.65
N MET A 82 -2.82 0.48 -15.88
CA MET A 82 -3.44 0.66 -14.56
C MET A 82 -4.95 0.90 -14.65
N LEU A 83 -5.42 1.67 -15.64
CA LEU A 83 -6.85 1.90 -15.88
C LEU A 83 -7.59 0.64 -16.33
N GLU A 84 -6.95 -0.26 -17.06
CA GLU A 84 -7.51 -1.55 -17.45
C GLU A 84 -7.73 -2.50 -16.25
N HIS A 85 -7.02 -2.27 -15.15
CA HIS A 85 -7.09 -3.07 -13.92
C HIS A 85 -7.94 -2.42 -12.82
N VAL A 86 -8.77 -1.43 -13.16
CA VAL A 86 -9.75 -0.87 -12.23
C VAL A 86 -11.15 -0.84 -12.79
N ARG A 87 -12.13 -0.98 -11.90
CA ARG A 87 -13.56 -0.79 -12.19
C ARG A 87 -13.87 0.70 -12.33
N ILE A 88 -14.94 1.01 -13.06
CA ILE A 88 -15.48 2.37 -13.08
C ILE A 88 -15.93 2.75 -11.67
N HIS A 89 -15.30 3.78 -11.10
CA HIS A 89 -15.69 4.28 -9.80
C HIS A 89 -17.13 4.88 -9.85
N PRO A 90 -18.06 4.47 -8.97
CA PRO A 90 -19.47 4.92 -9.02
C PRO A 90 -19.65 6.44 -8.95
N GLU A 91 -18.81 7.14 -8.19
CA GLU A 91 -18.82 8.61 -8.12
C GLU A 91 -18.47 9.31 -9.44
N LEU A 92 -17.90 8.64 -10.45
CA LEU A 92 -17.78 9.23 -11.79
C LEU A 92 -19.14 9.47 -12.46
N VAL A 93 -20.19 8.76 -12.01
CA VAL A 93 -21.55 8.89 -12.54
C VAL A 93 -22.35 9.93 -11.76
N THR A 94 -22.21 9.95 -10.43
CA THR A 94 -23.10 10.72 -9.53
C THR A 94 -22.38 11.80 -8.71
N GLY A 95 -21.05 11.74 -8.65
CA GLY A 95 -20.22 12.65 -7.88
C GLY A 95 -19.84 13.92 -8.64
N THR A 96 -19.21 14.84 -7.91
CA THR A 96 -18.65 16.07 -8.48
C THR A 96 -17.27 16.34 -7.88
N LYS A 97 -16.44 17.09 -8.61
CA LYS A 97 -15.09 17.46 -8.14
C LYS A 97 -15.09 18.22 -6.82
N ASP A 98 -16.08 19.08 -6.59
CA ASP A 98 -16.16 19.85 -5.34
C ASP A 98 -16.60 18.98 -4.16
N HIS A 99 -17.51 18.03 -4.38
CA HIS A 99 -17.96 17.11 -3.34
C HIS A 99 -16.85 16.15 -2.89
N GLU A 100 -15.96 15.72 -3.78
CA GLU A 100 -14.80 14.89 -3.41
C GLU A 100 -13.88 15.54 -2.38
N LEU A 101 -13.86 16.88 -2.35
CA LEU A 101 -13.02 17.71 -1.50
C LEU A 101 -13.73 18.13 -0.21
N ASP A 102 -14.96 17.66 0.01
CA ASP A 102 -15.70 17.93 1.23
C ASP A 102 -15.01 17.22 2.42
N PRO A 103 -14.52 17.95 3.44
CA PRO A 103 -13.85 17.37 4.60
C PRO A 103 -14.73 16.37 5.38
N THR A 104 -16.06 16.47 5.24
CA THR A 104 -17.01 15.59 5.92
C THR A 104 -17.11 14.21 5.29
N ARG A 105 -16.74 14.05 4.02
CA ARG A 105 -16.82 12.78 3.26
C ARG A 105 -16.11 11.63 3.98
N TRP A 106 -14.89 11.90 4.44
CA TRP A 106 -14.04 10.92 5.12
C TRP A 106 -14.05 11.03 6.64
N LYS A 107 -14.82 11.97 7.22
CA LYS A 107 -14.77 12.29 8.65
C LYS A 107 -15.12 11.13 9.58
N LYS A 108 -15.98 10.23 9.11
CA LYS A 108 -16.46 9.06 9.86
C LYS A 108 -15.63 7.78 9.65
N TYR A 109 -14.63 7.83 8.77
CA TYR A 109 -13.82 6.68 8.42
C TYR A 109 -12.50 6.70 9.21
N GLU A 110 -12.00 5.53 9.58
CA GLU A 110 -10.61 5.37 9.97
C GLU A 110 -9.73 5.25 8.72
N ILE A 111 -8.41 5.42 8.89
CA ILE A 111 -7.47 5.41 7.75
C ILE A 111 -7.54 4.09 6.99
N HIS A 112 -7.65 2.98 7.73
CA HIS A 112 -7.71 1.65 7.12
C HIS A 112 -9.00 1.44 6.34
N ASP A 113 -10.13 2.02 6.76
CA ASP A 113 -11.38 1.96 6.00
C ASP A 113 -11.21 2.63 4.63
N ILE A 114 -10.53 3.77 4.58
CA ILE A 114 -10.25 4.48 3.32
C ILE A 114 -9.39 3.60 2.40
N VAL A 115 -8.38 2.92 2.96
CA VAL A 115 -7.54 2.00 2.18
C VAL A 115 -8.37 0.83 1.63
N ILE A 116 -9.30 0.29 2.42
CA ILE A 116 -10.22 -0.76 1.99
C ILE A 116 -11.15 -0.24 0.88
N GLU A 117 -11.73 0.96 1.02
CA GLU A 117 -12.56 1.57 -0.04
C GLU A 117 -11.78 1.74 -1.35
N CYS A 118 -10.50 2.14 -1.28
CA CYS A 118 -9.65 2.23 -2.47
C CYS A 118 -9.35 0.86 -3.10
N ALA A 119 -9.29 -0.21 -2.32
CA ALA A 119 -9.03 -1.55 -2.83
C ALA A 119 -10.23 -2.14 -3.61
N LYS A 120 -11.47 -1.68 -3.32
CA LYS A 120 -12.70 -2.17 -3.98
C LYS A 120 -12.76 -1.91 -5.48
N VAL A 121 -12.03 -0.89 -5.96
CA VAL A 121 -11.97 -0.57 -7.39
C VAL A 121 -10.94 -1.40 -8.14
N SER A 122 -10.03 -2.09 -7.45
CA SER A 122 -9.01 -2.92 -8.11
C SER A 122 -9.60 -4.21 -8.67
N LEU A 123 -9.12 -4.62 -9.84
CA LEU A 123 -9.39 -5.92 -10.47
C LEU A 123 -8.23 -6.92 -10.30
N ASP A 124 -7.10 -6.49 -9.72
CA ASP A 124 -5.97 -7.39 -9.46
C ASP A 124 -6.30 -8.29 -8.25
N PRO A 125 -6.28 -9.62 -8.38
CA PRO A 125 -6.53 -10.54 -7.26
C PRO A 125 -5.64 -10.31 -6.03
N LYS A 126 -4.45 -9.72 -6.20
CA LYS A 126 -3.51 -9.43 -5.11
C LYS A 126 -3.88 -8.16 -4.33
N GLU A 127 -4.58 -7.23 -4.97
CA GLU A 127 -4.87 -5.89 -4.43
C GLU A 127 -6.38 -5.66 -4.23
N ALA A 128 -7.24 -6.52 -4.79
CA ALA A 128 -8.68 -6.48 -4.63
C ALA A 128 -9.09 -6.83 -3.19
N SER A 129 -9.98 -6.03 -2.60
CA SER A 129 -10.67 -6.42 -1.39
C SER A 129 -11.62 -7.58 -1.70
N CYS A 130 -11.60 -8.65 -0.91
CA CYS A 130 -12.58 -9.73 -1.00
C CYS A 130 -14.02 -9.16 -0.98
N GLU A 131 -14.72 -9.22 -2.11
CA GLU A 131 -16.11 -8.79 -2.20
C GLU A 131 -17.01 -9.84 -1.55
N GLU A 132 -17.44 -9.58 -0.31
CA GLU A 132 -18.52 -10.33 0.36
C GLU A 132 -19.92 -9.99 -0.20
N GLY A 133 -20.04 -9.11 -1.21
CA GLY A 133 -21.30 -8.43 -1.53
C GLY A 133 -22.13 -8.95 -2.71
N TYR A 134 -21.55 -9.75 -3.61
CA TYR A 134 -22.25 -10.18 -4.84
C TYR A 134 -22.12 -11.67 -5.16
N ALA A 135 -21.42 -12.44 -4.31
CA ALA A 135 -21.23 -13.87 -4.47
C ALA A 135 -22.27 -14.73 -3.74
N THR A 136 -23.38 -14.19 -3.26
CA THR A 136 -24.57 -15.02 -2.96
C THR A 136 -25.25 -15.42 -4.25
N MET A 137 -24.62 -16.35 -4.97
CA MET A 137 -25.36 -17.25 -5.84
C MET A 137 -26.30 -18.06 -4.93
N PRO A 138 -27.60 -18.18 -5.24
CA PRO A 138 -28.47 -19.07 -4.50
C PRO A 138 -27.92 -20.50 -4.58
N GLU A 139 -27.86 -21.17 -3.43
CA GLU A 139 -27.15 -22.42 -3.13
C GLU A 139 -27.73 -23.68 -3.85
N ASN A 140 -28.35 -23.53 -5.02
CA ASN A 140 -29.12 -24.58 -5.68
C ASN A 140 -28.50 -25.17 -6.96
N PHE A 141 -27.25 -24.83 -7.33
CA PHE A 141 -26.67 -25.30 -8.61
C PHE A 141 -25.20 -25.72 -8.54
N TYR A 142 -24.84 -26.57 -7.58
CA TYR A 142 -23.64 -27.41 -7.74
C TYR A 142 -23.98 -28.88 -7.48
N PRO A 143 -23.62 -29.82 -8.39
CA PRO A 143 -23.70 -31.23 -8.11
C PRO A 143 -22.68 -31.56 -7.02
N GLN A 144 -23.20 -32.10 -5.93
CA GLN A 144 -22.54 -32.45 -4.69
C GLN A 144 -21.29 -33.34 -4.93
N ILE A 145 -20.10 -32.75 -5.01
CA ILE A 145 -18.85 -33.50 -4.86
C ILE A 145 -18.60 -33.62 -3.35
N HIS A 146 -18.92 -34.80 -2.83
CA HIS A 146 -18.79 -35.16 -1.43
C HIS A 146 -17.32 -35.21 -1.01
N LEU A 147 -16.79 -34.13 -0.44
CA LEU A 147 -15.56 -34.18 0.37
C LEU A 147 -15.94 -34.33 1.84
N ARG A 148 -15.68 -35.53 2.35
CA ARG A 148 -15.81 -35.93 3.76
C ARG A 148 -14.81 -35.15 4.63
N PRO A 149 -15.20 -34.61 5.79
CA PRO A 149 -14.26 -34.02 6.74
C PRO A 149 -13.34 -35.10 7.34
N GLN A 150 -12.04 -34.84 7.36
CA GLN A 150 -11.05 -35.71 7.98
C GLN A 150 -10.90 -35.29 9.45
N ASP A 151 -11.50 -36.07 10.35
CA ASP A 151 -11.39 -35.86 11.80
C ASP A 151 -9.99 -36.21 12.32
N CYS A 152 -9.47 -35.32 13.16
CA CYS A 152 -8.31 -35.56 14.01
C CYS A 152 -8.58 -36.64 15.07
N THR A 153 -7.50 -37.29 15.49
CA THR A 153 -7.33 -38.15 16.67
C THR A 153 -7.60 -39.66 16.50
N SER A 154 -6.51 -40.44 16.43
CA SER A 154 -6.24 -41.58 17.33
C SER A 154 -5.00 -42.37 16.84
N SER A 155 -4.00 -42.47 17.71
CA SER A 155 -3.01 -43.55 17.67
C SER A 155 -3.59 -44.76 18.40
N PRO A 156 -3.26 -46.00 17.99
CA PRO A 156 -2.42 -46.80 18.88
C PRO A 156 -1.37 -47.68 18.17
N TYR A 157 -0.32 -47.95 18.95
CA TYR A 157 0.83 -48.85 18.77
C TYR A 157 0.58 -50.19 18.06
N THR A 158 1.57 -50.65 17.27
CA THR A 158 2.32 -51.88 17.59
C THR A 158 3.64 -51.98 16.79
N ASP A 159 4.70 -52.35 17.52
CA ASP A 159 6.09 -52.60 17.13
C ASP A 159 6.28 -53.69 16.05
N LEU A 160 7.39 -53.59 15.29
CA LEU A 160 8.37 -54.68 15.12
C LEU A 160 9.62 -54.24 14.31
N HIS A 161 10.69 -53.96 15.05
CA HIS A 161 12.05 -54.49 14.90
C HIS A 161 12.78 -54.45 13.54
N SER A 162 13.84 -53.63 13.43
CA SER A 162 15.15 -54.06 12.91
C SER A 162 16.25 -53.04 13.21
N SER A 163 17.38 -53.56 13.69
CA SER A 163 18.49 -52.85 14.30
C SER A 163 19.77 -53.11 13.50
N TYR A 164 20.51 -52.06 13.14
CA TYR A 164 21.96 -52.00 12.80
C TYR A 164 22.27 -50.50 12.68
N GLY A 165 23.32 -49.86 13.20
CA GLY A 165 24.47 -50.20 14.02
C GLY A 165 25.32 -48.91 14.18
N SER A 166 25.84 -48.68 15.39
CA SER A 166 26.99 -47.86 15.83
C SER A 166 27.51 -46.66 14.99
N SER A 167 27.67 -45.47 15.63
CA SER A 167 28.96 -44.98 16.18
C SER A 167 29.02 -43.45 16.43
N SER A 168 29.49 -43.10 17.65
CA SER A 168 30.39 -41.99 18.04
C SER A 168 30.01 -40.48 17.99
N SER A 169 29.97 -39.92 19.21
CA SER A 169 30.62 -38.69 19.75
C SER A 169 30.12 -37.25 19.45
N THR A 170 29.87 -36.54 20.56
CA THR A 170 29.67 -35.10 20.92
C THR A 170 30.74 -34.11 20.38
N PRO A 171 30.66 -32.74 20.46
CA PRO A 171 30.11 -31.91 21.58
C PRO A 171 29.58 -30.46 21.32
N PHE A 172 29.04 -29.83 22.40
CA PHE A 172 28.97 -28.36 22.73
C PHE A 172 28.18 -27.40 21.78
N SER A 173 27.40 -26.37 22.16
CA SER A 173 27.35 -25.47 23.33
C SER A 173 25.95 -24.81 23.48
N THR A 174 25.67 -24.32 24.69
CA THR A 174 24.47 -23.60 25.20
C THR A 174 24.25 -22.14 24.68
N PRO A 175 23.10 -21.49 25.00
CA PRO A 175 22.46 -20.38 24.26
C PRO A 175 22.73 -18.98 24.84
N ARG A 176 22.33 -17.90 24.13
CA ARG A 176 21.89 -16.63 24.78
C ARG A 176 21.14 -15.63 23.88
N LEU A 177 20.09 -15.06 24.48
CA LEU A 177 19.28 -13.91 24.07
C LEU A 177 20.07 -12.60 23.91
N PRO A 178 19.57 -11.61 23.14
CA PRO A 178 20.16 -10.28 23.03
C PRO A 178 19.70 -9.30 24.15
N PRO A 179 20.53 -8.31 24.54
CA PRO A 179 20.18 -7.26 25.50
C PRO A 179 19.64 -5.97 24.83
N PRO A 180 18.96 -5.06 25.56
CA PRO A 180 18.51 -3.77 25.07
C PRO A 180 19.58 -2.68 25.24
N LEU A 181 19.71 -1.77 24.27
CA LEU A 181 20.63 -0.63 24.30
C LEU A 181 20.03 0.55 25.07
N SER A 182 20.78 1.06 26.05
CA SER A 182 20.49 2.27 26.84
C SER A 182 21.25 3.48 26.28
N LEU A 183 20.61 4.65 26.24
CA LEU A 183 21.21 5.96 25.95
C LEU A 183 21.93 6.55 27.18
N PRO A 184 22.99 7.35 27.02
CA PRO A 184 23.62 8.07 28.13
C PRO A 184 23.07 9.51 28.29
N PRO A 185 23.11 10.10 29.52
CA PRO A 185 22.73 11.49 29.79
C PRO A 185 23.96 12.40 29.94
N PHE A 186 23.82 13.70 29.68
CA PHE A 186 24.72 14.74 30.20
C PHE A 186 23.94 15.98 30.65
N SER A 187 24.01 16.25 31.96
CA SER A 187 23.69 17.52 32.66
C SER A 187 24.76 18.58 32.29
N GLY A 188 24.57 19.90 32.26
CA GLY A 188 23.66 20.79 32.98
C GLY A 188 24.47 21.64 33.97
N THR A 189 24.87 22.87 33.61
CA THR A 189 25.05 23.98 34.57
C THR A 189 25.00 25.36 33.92
N GLN A 190 24.46 26.31 34.69
CA GLN A 190 23.97 27.65 34.39
C GLN A 190 25.08 28.71 34.19
N SER A 191 24.78 29.83 33.53
CA SER A 191 24.71 31.16 34.19
C SER A 191 24.48 32.32 33.19
N SER A 192 23.73 33.29 33.68
CA SER A 192 23.22 34.56 33.16
C SER A 192 24.24 35.56 32.57
N ARG A 193 23.85 36.31 31.52
CA ARG A 193 23.94 37.80 31.46
C ARG A 193 23.35 38.41 30.18
N SER A 194 22.44 39.37 30.34
CA SER A 194 22.14 40.42 29.34
C SER A 194 23.32 41.42 29.24
N PRO A 195 23.42 42.24 28.17
CA PRO A 195 22.98 43.63 28.32
C PRO A 195 22.46 44.36 27.04
N GLN A 196 21.57 45.30 27.34
CA GLN A 196 21.39 46.67 26.82
C GLN A 196 21.38 47.01 25.31
N THR A 197 20.22 47.57 24.94
CA THR A 197 20.00 48.66 23.99
C THR A 197 21.02 49.81 24.12
N SER A 198 21.50 50.32 22.98
CA SER A 198 21.97 51.71 22.84
C SER A 198 21.81 52.20 21.39
N ARG A 199 21.69 53.52 21.31
CA ARG A 199 21.05 54.39 20.30
C ARG A 199 22.11 55.07 19.41
N ARG A 200 21.69 55.61 18.25
CA ARG A 200 22.37 56.57 17.33
C ARG A 200 23.48 55.97 16.45
N GLN A 201 23.65 56.37 15.19
CA GLN A 201 23.31 57.63 14.49
C GLN A 201 22.42 57.44 13.28
#